data_AF-A0A0R2RWC9-F1
#
_entry.id   AF-A0A0R2RWC9-F1
#
_cell.length_a   1.000
_cell.length_b   1.000
_cell.length_c   1.000
_cell.angle_alpha   90.00
_cell.angle_beta   90.00
_cell.angle_gamma   90.00
#
_symmetry.space_group_name_H-M   'P 1'
#
loop_
_entity.id
_entity.type
_entity.pdbx_description
1 polymer ?
#
loop_
_entity_poly.entity_id
_entity_poly.type
_entity_poly.pdbx_seq_one_letter_code
_entity_poly.pdbx_strand_id
1 'polypeptide(L)'
;MIQITVSRLLVGFNLVLFVMACGNVMSDTAQSEVYSTKAQAVWETELYILGTMQDGGLPHIGCQKSCCAQAFKEPNLRRSVVSLGLFDGLSKKRYLFEATPDMPEQLAHYNSYLNQPFEGLIDGVFLTHAHMGHYTGLMYFGKEAKDSKNIKVYAMDRMSSYLKNNGPWSQLVARKNIELVPMEADRTQVLSDQLSVTPLLVPHRDEFSETVGWLIKGPNKTALFVPDIDKWPLWERSLVDLLQEVDYAFLDATFFSGAELDNRPMDQVPHPSISETMELLSALPKSERQKVHFIHYNHTNPVLDGNSHAAQKVLEAGFHLTQLHQRFPL
;
A
#
# COMPACT_ATOMS: atom_id res chain seq x y z
N MET A 1 47.00 54.67 -52.23
CA MET A 1 46.28 54.91 -50.97
C MET A 1 46.46 53.69 -50.07
N ILE A 2 47.22 53.87 -48.98
CA ILE A 2 47.13 53.22 -47.67
C ILE A 2 47.36 51.67 -47.57
N GLN A 3 48.65 51.35 -47.52
CA GLN A 3 49.44 50.52 -46.58
C GLN A 3 48.85 49.84 -45.31
N ILE A 4 49.48 48.70 -44.97
CA ILE A 4 49.91 48.14 -43.64
C ILE A 4 49.14 46.94 -43.03
N THR A 5 49.82 45.79 -43.12
CA THR A 5 50.25 44.81 -42.08
C THR A 5 49.36 44.49 -40.88
N VAL A 6 49.10 43.19 -40.62
CA VAL A 6 48.84 42.68 -39.27
C VAL A 6 49.61 41.38 -39.00
N SER A 7 50.20 41.36 -37.81
CA SER A 7 51.23 40.48 -37.28
C SER A 7 50.70 39.15 -36.73
N ARG A 8 51.60 38.15 -36.63
CA ARG A 8 51.42 36.94 -35.81
C ARG A 8 51.40 37.31 -34.33
N LEU A 9 50.48 36.74 -33.56
CA LEU A 9 50.64 36.61 -32.10
C LEU A 9 50.13 35.23 -31.65
N LEU A 10 51.05 34.41 -31.12
CA LEU A 10 50.73 33.25 -30.30
C LEU A 10 50.10 33.75 -28.99
N VAL A 11 48.96 33.19 -28.60
CA VAL A 11 48.43 33.33 -27.24
C VAL A 11 48.37 31.93 -26.64
N GLY A 12 49.27 31.67 -25.70
CA GLY A 12 49.25 30.49 -24.84
C GLY A 12 48.11 30.61 -23.82
N PHE A 13 47.31 29.56 -23.70
CA PHE A 13 46.27 29.45 -22.68
C PHE A 13 46.92 28.87 -21.41
N ASN A 14 47.14 29.71 -20.40
CA ASN A 14 47.50 29.28 -19.06
C ASN A 14 46.24 28.80 -18.32
N LEU A 15 46.18 27.51 -18.02
CA LEU A 15 45.16 26.91 -17.16
C LEU A 15 45.56 27.14 -15.70
N VAL A 16 44.89 28.06 -15.01
CA VAL A 16 45.05 28.27 -13.57
C VAL A 16 44.10 27.31 -12.84
N LEU A 17 44.66 26.28 -12.20
CA LEU A 17 43.94 25.44 -11.23
C LEU A 17 43.77 26.21 -9.92
N PHE A 18 42.52 26.44 -9.50
CA PHE A 18 42.20 26.95 -8.17
C PHE A 18 41.97 25.76 -7.23
N VAL A 19 42.96 25.47 -6.37
CA VAL A 19 42.82 24.51 -5.26
C VAL A 19 42.34 25.30 -4.04
N MET A 20 41.05 25.20 -3.70
CA MET A 20 40.58 25.67 -2.40
C MET A 20 40.90 24.63 -1.33
N ALA A 21 41.91 24.96 -0.51
CA ALA A 21 42.16 24.33 0.76
C ALA A 21 41.23 24.95 1.82
N CYS A 22 40.33 24.17 2.40
CA CYS A 22 39.61 24.57 3.61
C CYS A 22 40.46 24.20 4.83
N GLY A 23 40.90 25.24 5.54
CA GLY A 23 41.68 25.15 6.76
C GLY A 23 40.86 24.69 7.96
N ASN A 24 41.58 24.07 8.89
CA ASN A 24 41.13 23.75 10.24
C ASN A 24 40.86 25.04 11.02
N VAL A 25 39.67 25.13 11.62
CA VAL A 25 39.41 25.98 12.78
C VAL A 25 38.87 25.07 13.88
N MET A 26 39.68 24.90 14.93
CA MET A 26 39.23 24.32 16.19
C MET A 26 38.49 25.39 16.99
N SER A 27 37.32 25.04 17.52
CA SER A 27 36.71 25.71 18.66
C SER A 27 36.31 24.67 19.70
N ASP A 28 36.66 24.97 20.94
CA ASP A 28 36.63 24.10 22.10
C ASP A 28 35.22 23.88 22.69
N THR A 29 35.02 22.68 23.24
CA THR A 29 34.08 22.30 24.32
C THR A 29 32.56 22.50 24.15
N ALA A 30 31.90 21.38 23.84
CA ALA A 30 30.78 20.85 24.65
C ALA A 30 30.67 19.34 24.37
N GLN A 31 31.18 18.52 25.28
CA GLN A 31 30.94 17.07 25.27
C GLN A 31 29.44 16.84 25.48
N SER A 32 28.71 16.64 24.38
CA SER A 32 27.44 15.93 24.43
C SER A 32 27.78 14.45 24.34
N GLU A 33 27.52 13.73 25.43
CA GLU A 33 27.50 12.28 25.42
C GLU A 33 26.50 11.82 24.35
N VAL A 34 27.02 11.35 23.22
CA VAL A 34 26.23 10.63 22.23
C VAL A 34 25.82 9.32 22.88
N TYR A 35 24.64 9.31 23.50
CA TYR A 35 23.93 8.08 23.81
C TYR A 35 23.64 7.37 22.49
N SER A 36 24.61 6.56 22.05
CA SER A 36 24.42 5.51 21.06
C SER A 36 23.44 4.49 21.67
N THR A 37 22.15 4.79 21.57
CA THR A 37 21.13 3.76 21.65
C THR A 37 21.28 2.93 20.39
N LYS A 38 22.00 1.80 20.50
CA LYS A 38 21.83 0.72 19.53
C LYS A 38 20.35 0.38 19.56
N ALA A 39 19.59 0.83 18.56
CA ALA A 39 18.21 0.44 18.37
C ALA A 39 18.17 -1.09 18.35
N GLN A 40 17.62 -1.67 19.40
CA GLN A 40 17.58 -3.11 19.59
C GLN A 40 16.47 -3.64 18.67
N ALA A 41 16.85 -3.99 17.46
CA ALA A 41 15.95 -4.46 16.41
C ALA A 41 15.44 -5.89 16.69
N VAL A 42 14.54 -6.02 17.66
CA VAL A 42 13.59 -7.15 17.70
C VAL A 42 12.34 -6.65 16.99
N TRP A 43 12.35 -6.73 15.66
CA TRP A 43 11.18 -6.42 14.86
C TRP A 43 10.09 -7.46 15.17
N GLU A 44 9.00 -7.03 15.81
CA GLU A 44 7.79 -7.82 16.03
C GLU A 44 7.11 -8.13 14.69
N THR A 45 6.28 -9.17 14.65
CA THR A 45 5.45 -9.45 13.46
C THR A 45 4.35 -8.40 13.39
N GLU A 46 4.22 -7.70 12.28
CA GLU A 46 3.31 -6.56 12.17
C GLU A 46 2.82 -6.29 10.75
N LEU A 47 1.69 -5.59 10.64
CA LEU A 47 1.22 -4.95 9.42
C LEU A 47 1.63 -3.47 9.39
N TYR A 48 1.90 -2.98 8.19
CA TYR A 48 2.30 -1.60 7.90
C TYR A 48 1.48 -1.04 6.74
N ILE A 49 0.85 0.12 6.90
CA ILE A 49 0.01 0.71 5.83
C ILE A 49 0.88 1.40 4.78
N LEU A 50 0.88 0.88 3.56
CA LEU A 50 1.64 1.42 2.43
C LEU A 50 0.78 2.24 1.46
N GLY A 51 -0.53 2.04 1.49
CA GLY A 51 -1.47 2.76 0.66
C GLY A 51 -2.87 2.69 1.24
N THR A 52 -3.70 3.67 0.91
CA THR A 52 -5.05 3.78 1.47
C THR A 52 -6.12 4.07 0.43
N MET A 53 -5.76 4.35 -0.81
CA MET A 53 -6.72 4.76 -1.84
C MET A 53 -7.24 3.56 -2.64
N GLN A 54 -8.43 3.68 -3.22
CA GLN A 54 -8.84 2.77 -4.29
C GLN A 54 -8.06 3.00 -5.58
N ASP A 55 -8.41 2.24 -6.62
CA ASP A 55 -7.84 2.33 -7.95
C ASP A 55 -7.70 3.79 -8.42
N GLY A 56 -6.54 4.09 -9.01
CA GLY A 56 -6.20 5.40 -9.54
C GLY A 56 -5.64 6.41 -8.52
N GLY A 57 -5.71 6.11 -7.22
CA GLY A 57 -5.00 6.87 -6.19
C GLY A 57 -5.54 8.29 -5.96
N LEU A 58 -4.74 9.09 -5.24
CA LEU A 58 -4.92 10.52 -5.07
C LEU A 58 -3.62 11.26 -5.45
N PRO A 59 -3.64 12.17 -6.43
CA PRO A 59 -4.80 12.59 -7.23
C PRO A 59 -5.22 11.52 -8.24
N HIS A 60 -6.52 11.47 -8.53
CA HIS A 60 -7.05 10.58 -9.56
C HIS A 60 -6.85 11.19 -10.96
N ILE A 61 -6.41 10.37 -11.92
CA ILE A 61 -6.08 10.83 -13.28
C ILE A 61 -7.25 11.59 -13.93
N GLY A 62 -6.97 12.80 -14.40
CA GLY A 62 -7.98 13.66 -15.06
C GLY A 62 -8.96 14.38 -14.11
N CYS A 63 -8.89 14.17 -12.80
CA CYS A 63 -9.78 14.86 -11.86
C CYS A 63 -9.42 16.35 -11.73
N GLN A 64 -10.34 17.24 -12.10
CA GLN A 64 -10.17 18.69 -11.99
C GLN A 64 -10.85 19.29 -10.74
N LYS A 65 -11.54 18.47 -9.93
CA LYS A 65 -12.23 18.92 -8.71
C LYS A 65 -11.21 19.29 -7.62
N SER A 66 -11.66 20.08 -6.65
CA SER A 66 -10.83 20.54 -5.51
C SER A 66 -10.21 19.39 -4.72
N CYS A 67 -10.86 18.22 -4.66
CA CYS A 67 -10.34 17.04 -3.98
C CYS A 67 -9.01 16.51 -4.55
N CYS A 68 -8.70 16.75 -5.83
CA CYS A 68 -7.43 16.32 -6.46
C CYS A 68 -6.52 17.47 -6.87
N ALA A 69 -7.07 18.66 -7.12
CA ALA A 69 -6.35 19.78 -7.73
C ALA A 69 -5.07 20.16 -6.98
N GLN A 70 -5.07 20.08 -5.64
CA GLN A 70 -3.89 20.39 -4.84
C GLN A 70 -2.85 19.25 -4.88
N ALA A 71 -3.28 17.98 -4.83
CA ALA A 71 -2.38 16.83 -4.85
C ALA A 71 -1.64 16.63 -6.19
N PHE A 72 -2.15 17.20 -7.29
CA PHE A 72 -1.39 17.31 -8.54
C PHE A 72 -0.17 18.24 -8.41
N LYS A 73 -0.29 19.31 -7.62
CA LYS A 73 0.75 20.34 -7.43
C LYS A 73 1.71 20.01 -6.28
N GLU A 74 1.20 19.33 -5.25
CA GLU A 74 1.89 19.07 -3.99
C GLU A 74 2.08 17.56 -3.76
N PRO A 75 3.29 17.01 -3.99
CA PRO A 75 3.55 15.57 -3.86
C PRO A 75 3.24 14.98 -2.48
N ASN A 76 3.43 15.74 -1.41
CA ASN A 76 3.13 15.33 -0.03
C ASN A 76 1.63 15.11 0.26
N LEU A 77 0.74 15.62 -0.60
CA LEU A 77 -0.70 15.38 -0.52
C LEU A 77 -1.13 14.14 -1.29
N ARG A 78 -0.23 13.52 -2.06
CA ARG A 78 -0.54 12.30 -2.79
C ARG A 78 -0.74 11.14 -1.83
N ARG A 79 -1.60 10.20 -2.22
CA ARG A 79 -1.86 8.98 -1.48
C ARG A 79 -1.90 7.82 -2.46
N SER A 80 -1.10 6.81 -2.17
CA SER A 80 -0.98 5.61 -2.99
C SER A 80 -2.20 4.70 -2.88
N VAL A 81 -2.40 3.90 -3.92
CA VAL A 81 -3.38 2.81 -3.98
C VAL A 81 -3.13 1.81 -2.85
N VAL A 82 -4.20 1.23 -2.31
CA VAL A 82 -4.21 0.38 -1.12
C VAL A 82 -3.15 -0.71 -1.17
N SER A 83 -2.36 -0.81 -0.10
CA SER A 83 -1.41 -1.90 0.07
C SER A 83 -1.02 -2.01 1.55
N LEU A 84 -0.78 -3.23 2.01
CA LEU A 84 -0.24 -3.52 3.33
C LEU A 84 1.13 -4.19 3.18
N GLY A 85 2.11 -3.75 3.95
CA GLY A 85 3.32 -4.51 4.22
C GLY A 85 3.09 -5.45 5.40
N LEU A 86 3.53 -6.70 5.30
CA LEU A 86 3.51 -7.67 6.40
C LEU A 86 4.93 -8.14 6.69
N PHE A 87 5.43 -7.81 7.87
CA PHE A 87 6.76 -8.24 8.30
C PHE A 87 6.62 -9.41 9.28
N ASP A 88 7.28 -10.53 8.98
CA ASP A 88 7.43 -11.62 9.94
C ASP A 88 8.70 -11.43 10.77
N GLY A 89 8.51 -11.08 12.04
CA GLY A 89 9.58 -10.84 12.99
C GLY A 89 10.51 -12.03 13.22
N LEU A 90 9.99 -13.26 13.11
CA LEU A 90 10.73 -14.49 13.37
C LEU A 90 11.54 -14.90 12.15
N SER A 91 10.91 -14.99 10.98
CA SER A 91 11.58 -15.43 9.75
C SER A 91 12.31 -14.31 9.01
N LYS A 92 12.13 -13.05 9.43
CA LYS A 92 12.64 -11.83 8.78
C LYS A 92 12.16 -11.67 7.34
N LYS A 93 11.02 -12.27 7.01
CA LYS A 93 10.40 -12.18 5.69
C LYS A 93 9.44 -11.00 5.59
N ARG A 94 9.32 -10.46 4.38
CA ARG A 94 8.47 -9.33 4.03
C ARG A 94 7.46 -9.75 2.98
N TYR A 95 6.20 -9.42 3.18
CA TYR A 95 5.14 -9.66 2.22
C TYR A 95 4.41 -8.37 1.89
N LEU A 96 3.78 -8.32 0.73
CA LEU A 96 2.80 -7.30 0.38
C LEU A 96 1.42 -7.92 0.25
N PHE A 97 0.41 -7.18 0.67
CA PHE A 97 -0.95 -7.31 0.16
C PHE A 97 -1.13 -6.23 -0.90
N GLU A 98 -1.53 -6.68 -2.08
CA GLU A 98 -1.59 -5.93 -3.33
C GLU A 98 -0.23 -5.50 -3.90
N ALA A 99 -0.07 -5.77 -5.19
CA ALA A 99 1.01 -5.26 -6.02
C ALA A 99 0.51 -4.07 -6.84
N THR A 100 0.53 -2.90 -6.24
CA THR A 100 -0.08 -1.69 -6.83
C THR A 100 0.81 -0.99 -7.86
N PRO A 101 0.27 -0.10 -8.71
CA PRO A 101 1.07 0.79 -9.55
C PRO A 101 2.09 1.65 -8.77
N ASP A 102 1.82 1.92 -7.49
CA ASP A 102 2.64 2.77 -6.64
C ASP A 102 3.75 2.00 -5.89
N MET A 103 3.87 0.69 -6.17
CA MET A 103 4.79 -0.23 -5.50
C MET A 103 6.24 0.30 -5.36
N PRO A 104 6.85 1.01 -6.33
CA PRO A 104 8.23 1.51 -6.17
C PRO A 104 8.38 2.45 -4.97
N GLU A 105 7.46 3.40 -4.78
CA GLU A 105 7.46 4.33 -3.65
C GLU A 105 7.08 3.62 -2.35
N GLN A 106 6.06 2.75 -2.41
CA GLN A 106 5.62 1.94 -1.27
C GLN A 106 6.75 1.07 -0.71
N LEU A 107 7.49 0.37 -1.57
CA LEU A 107 8.62 -0.46 -1.16
C LEU A 107 9.80 0.36 -0.66
N ALA A 108 10.05 1.55 -1.22
CA ALA A 108 11.08 2.44 -0.71
C ALA A 108 10.79 2.85 0.74
N HIS A 109 9.55 3.25 1.02
CA HIS A 109 9.10 3.55 2.39
C HIS A 109 9.17 2.32 3.31
N TYR A 110 8.68 1.17 2.84
CA TYR A 110 8.65 -0.04 3.65
C TYR A 110 10.06 -0.52 4.04
N ASN A 111 10.99 -0.53 3.09
CA ASN A 111 12.37 -0.94 3.33
C ASN A 111 13.12 0.07 4.21
N SER A 112 12.87 1.37 4.03
CA SER A 112 13.40 2.40 4.92
C SER A 112 12.91 2.20 6.36
N TYR A 113 11.62 1.89 6.53
CA TYR A 113 11.04 1.64 7.84
C TYR A 113 11.69 0.44 8.54
N LEU A 114 11.84 -0.68 7.82
CA LEU A 114 12.45 -1.90 8.37
C LEU A 114 13.97 -1.83 8.53
N ASN A 115 14.61 -0.74 8.06
CA ASN A 115 16.06 -0.60 8.01
C ASN A 115 16.75 -1.82 7.36
N GLN A 116 16.15 -2.35 6.28
CA GLN A 116 16.64 -3.51 5.55
C GLN A 116 17.17 -3.10 4.17
N PRO A 117 18.25 -3.74 3.67
CA PRO A 117 18.73 -3.47 2.31
C PRO A 117 17.68 -3.84 1.27
N PHE A 118 17.59 -3.00 0.24
CA PHE A 118 16.63 -3.12 -0.88
C PHE A 118 16.86 -4.35 -1.76
N GLU A 119 18.02 -5.03 -1.63
CA GLU A 119 18.34 -6.22 -2.40
C GLU A 119 17.38 -7.40 -2.12
N GLY A 120 16.83 -7.48 -0.90
CA GLY A 120 15.80 -8.45 -0.53
C GLY A 120 14.38 -7.88 -0.70
N LEU A 121 14.04 -7.36 -1.89
CA LEU A 121 12.84 -6.55 -2.17
C LEU A 121 11.61 -6.93 -1.30
N ILE A 122 11.09 -8.15 -1.48
CA ILE A 122 10.04 -8.82 -0.70
C ILE A 122 10.13 -10.34 -0.94
N ASP A 123 9.51 -11.13 -0.07
CA ASP A 123 9.45 -12.60 -0.16
C ASP A 123 8.16 -13.12 -0.80
N GLY A 124 7.11 -12.29 -0.86
CA GLY A 124 5.91 -12.61 -1.62
C GLY A 124 4.85 -11.52 -1.65
N VAL A 125 3.85 -11.71 -2.50
CA VAL A 125 2.70 -10.84 -2.69
C VAL A 125 1.42 -11.65 -2.59
N PHE A 126 0.44 -11.19 -1.83
CA PHE A 126 -0.93 -11.68 -1.81
C PHE A 126 -1.81 -10.73 -2.62
N LEU A 127 -2.59 -11.27 -3.55
CA LEU A 127 -3.49 -10.49 -4.41
C LEU A 127 -4.93 -10.79 -4.08
N THR A 128 -5.75 -9.78 -3.84
CA THR A 128 -7.18 -9.99 -3.60
C THR A 128 -7.97 -10.25 -4.88
N HIS A 129 -7.70 -9.52 -5.97
CA HIS A 129 -8.46 -9.61 -7.22
C HIS A 129 -7.78 -8.94 -8.43
N ALA A 130 -8.42 -8.98 -9.60
CA ALA A 130 -7.88 -8.53 -10.89
C ALA A 130 -8.25 -7.09 -11.31
N HIS A 131 -8.48 -6.19 -10.36
CA HIS A 131 -8.55 -4.75 -10.67
C HIS A 131 -7.16 -4.12 -10.79
N MET A 132 -7.03 -3.14 -11.68
CA MET A 132 -5.71 -2.63 -12.07
C MET A 132 -4.87 -2.06 -10.90
N GLY A 133 -5.51 -1.50 -9.88
CA GLY A 133 -4.84 -0.95 -8.70
C GLY A 133 -4.18 -2.02 -7.83
N HIS A 134 -4.54 -3.29 -8.01
CA HIS A 134 -4.24 -4.36 -7.06
C HIS A 134 -3.13 -5.32 -7.52
N TYR A 135 -2.89 -5.45 -8.83
CA TYR A 135 -1.88 -6.38 -9.36
C TYR A 135 -0.94 -5.82 -10.43
N THR A 136 -1.19 -4.62 -10.98
CA THR A 136 -0.38 -4.13 -12.10
C THR A 136 1.08 -3.85 -11.71
N GLY A 137 1.36 -3.58 -10.44
CA GLY A 137 2.71 -3.44 -9.90
C GLY A 137 3.59 -4.68 -10.08
N LEU A 138 3.02 -5.85 -10.34
CA LEU A 138 3.79 -7.04 -10.72
C LEU A 138 4.70 -6.77 -11.95
N MET A 139 4.35 -5.81 -12.81
CA MET A 139 5.21 -5.42 -13.95
C MET A 139 6.63 -5.02 -13.52
N TYR A 140 6.81 -4.49 -12.30
CA TYR A 140 8.12 -4.08 -11.79
C TYR A 140 9.05 -5.26 -11.48
N PHE A 141 8.53 -6.48 -11.43
CA PHE A 141 9.33 -7.70 -11.32
C PHE A 141 9.95 -8.15 -12.64
N GLY A 142 9.48 -7.61 -13.77
CA GLY A 142 9.93 -7.95 -15.11
C GLY A 142 11.35 -7.49 -15.45
N LYS A 143 11.80 -7.92 -16.63
CA LYS A 143 13.16 -7.70 -17.14
C LYS A 143 13.50 -6.22 -17.30
N GLU A 144 12.52 -5.41 -17.65
CA GLU A 144 12.66 -3.96 -17.87
C GLU A 144 12.84 -3.16 -16.57
N ALA A 145 12.56 -3.79 -15.43
CA ALA A 145 12.65 -3.18 -14.11
C ALA A 145 13.62 -4.00 -13.22
N LYS A 146 13.11 -4.73 -12.22
CA LYS A 146 13.96 -5.39 -11.21
C LYS A 146 14.63 -6.67 -11.71
N ASP A 147 14.09 -7.31 -12.76
CA ASP A 147 14.40 -8.68 -13.20
C ASP A 147 14.53 -9.62 -12.00
N SER A 148 13.45 -9.68 -11.20
CA SER A 148 13.43 -10.46 -9.96
C SER A 148 13.52 -11.96 -10.25
N LYS A 149 13.67 -12.78 -9.21
CA LYS A 149 13.71 -14.24 -9.37
C LYS A 149 12.81 -14.88 -8.32
N ASN A 150 11.84 -15.67 -8.78
CA ASN A 150 10.95 -16.49 -7.97
C ASN A 150 10.26 -15.72 -6.82
N ILE A 151 9.82 -14.48 -7.06
CA ILE A 151 8.97 -13.80 -6.08
C ILE A 151 7.64 -14.55 -6.02
N LYS A 152 7.26 -15.01 -4.84
CA LYS A 152 6.00 -15.75 -4.66
C LYS A 152 4.81 -14.81 -4.85
N VAL A 153 3.84 -15.24 -5.62
CA VAL A 153 2.58 -14.52 -5.81
C VAL A 153 1.46 -15.48 -5.43
N TYR A 154 0.86 -15.23 -4.28
CA TYR A 154 -0.26 -15.98 -3.73
C TYR A 154 -1.55 -15.42 -4.30
N ALA A 155 -2.26 -16.24 -5.07
CA ALA A 155 -3.47 -15.84 -5.77
C ALA A 155 -4.42 -17.02 -5.95
N MET A 156 -5.72 -16.72 -6.01
CA MET A 156 -6.76 -17.70 -6.35
C MET A 156 -6.58 -18.27 -7.75
N ASP A 157 -7.30 -19.34 -8.08
CA ASP A 157 -7.12 -20.11 -9.31
C ASP A 157 -7.39 -19.30 -10.59
N ARG A 158 -8.50 -18.54 -10.68
CA ARG A 158 -8.76 -17.71 -11.88
C ARG A 158 -7.72 -16.60 -12.00
N MET A 159 -7.33 -15.95 -10.90
CA MET A 159 -6.27 -14.94 -10.94
C MET A 159 -4.93 -15.52 -11.40
N SER A 160 -4.53 -16.67 -10.87
CA SER A 160 -3.33 -17.39 -11.29
C SER A 160 -3.39 -17.75 -12.78
N SER A 161 -4.53 -18.23 -13.26
CA SER A 161 -4.77 -18.52 -14.69
C SER A 161 -4.68 -17.26 -15.54
N TYR A 162 -5.26 -16.15 -15.08
CA TYR A 162 -5.20 -14.86 -15.77
C TYR A 162 -3.76 -14.39 -15.94
N LEU A 163 -2.96 -14.38 -14.87
CA LEU A 163 -1.54 -13.98 -14.91
C LEU A 163 -0.69 -14.89 -15.80
N LYS A 164 -1.00 -16.19 -15.83
CA LYS A 164 -0.24 -17.18 -16.63
C LYS A 164 -0.53 -17.06 -18.12
N ASN A 165 -1.73 -16.63 -18.50
CA ASN A 165 -2.21 -16.66 -19.88
C ASN A 165 -2.27 -15.29 -20.56
N ASN A 166 -2.18 -14.18 -19.81
CA ASN A 166 -2.30 -12.83 -20.37
C ASN A 166 -0.99 -12.05 -20.26
N GLY A 167 -0.65 -11.33 -21.33
CA GLY A 167 0.47 -10.39 -21.33
C GLY A 167 0.11 -9.10 -20.57
N PRO A 168 1.08 -8.43 -19.93
CA PRO A 168 2.51 -8.78 -19.92
C PRO A 168 2.90 -9.84 -18.86
N TRP A 169 2.01 -10.19 -17.92
CA TRP A 169 2.34 -11.01 -16.75
C TRP A 169 2.76 -12.44 -17.07
N SER A 170 2.26 -13.02 -18.16
CA SER A 170 2.66 -14.35 -18.61
C SER A 170 4.17 -14.48 -18.85
N GLN A 171 4.83 -13.37 -19.23
CA GLN A 171 6.28 -13.32 -19.35
C GLN A 171 6.98 -13.43 -18.00
N LEU A 172 6.43 -12.82 -16.94
CA LEU A 172 6.98 -12.91 -15.59
C LEU A 172 6.99 -14.35 -15.09
N VAL A 173 5.92 -15.09 -15.37
CA VAL A 173 5.79 -16.52 -15.05
C VAL A 173 6.78 -17.35 -15.90
N ALA A 174 6.79 -17.15 -17.22
CA ALA A 174 7.66 -17.90 -18.13
C ALA A 174 9.15 -17.70 -17.84
N ARG A 175 9.54 -16.49 -17.42
CA ARG A 175 10.91 -16.12 -17.06
C ARG A 175 11.27 -16.44 -15.60
N LYS A 176 10.31 -16.94 -14.81
CA LYS A 176 10.45 -17.18 -13.37
C LYS A 176 10.86 -15.92 -12.60
N ASN A 177 10.41 -14.75 -13.05
CA ASN A 177 10.48 -13.55 -12.23
C ASN A 177 9.50 -13.68 -11.04
N ILE A 178 8.32 -14.24 -11.29
CA ILE A 178 7.35 -14.62 -10.27
C ILE A 178 7.10 -16.14 -10.27
N GLU A 179 6.75 -16.66 -9.10
CA GLU A 179 6.25 -18.02 -8.89
C GLU A 179 4.82 -17.93 -8.37
N LEU A 180 3.85 -18.43 -9.14
CA LEU A 180 2.44 -18.45 -8.72
C LEU A 180 2.24 -19.56 -7.68
N VAL A 181 1.73 -19.19 -6.51
CA VAL A 181 1.33 -20.10 -5.45
C VAL A 181 -0.20 -20.10 -5.40
N PRO A 182 -0.86 -21.19 -5.85
CA PRO A 182 -2.31 -21.25 -5.88
C PRO A 182 -2.88 -21.25 -4.46
N MET A 183 -3.96 -20.51 -4.30
CA MET A 183 -4.69 -20.37 -3.04
C MET A 183 -6.09 -20.96 -3.21
N GLU A 184 -6.59 -21.59 -2.15
CA GLU A 184 -7.93 -22.20 -2.11
C GLU A 184 -8.73 -21.50 -1.02
N ALA A 185 -10.00 -21.20 -1.30
CA ALA A 185 -10.90 -20.57 -0.34
C ALA A 185 -10.92 -21.34 0.99
N ASP A 186 -10.88 -20.62 2.11
CA ASP A 186 -10.89 -21.16 3.48
C ASP A 186 -9.69 -22.06 3.85
N ARG A 187 -8.72 -22.21 2.94
CA ARG A 187 -7.53 -23.02 3.20
C ARG A 187 -6.38 -22.14 3.68
N THR A 188 -5.98 -22.35 4.92
CA THR A 188 -4.87 -21.61 5.53
C THR A 188 -3.53 -21.94 4.87
N GLN A 189 -2.84 -20.91 4.41
CA GLN A 189 -1.44 -20.95 4.01
C GLN A 189 -0.56 -20.54 5.20
N VAL A 190 0.21 -21.49 5.72
CA VAL A 190 1.21 -21.24 6.77
C VAL A 190 2.46 -20.62 6.14
N LEU A 191 2.90 -19.48 6.67
CA LEU A 191 4.10 -18.76 6.20
C LEU A 191 5.31 -19.01 7.11
N SER A 192 5.05 -19.16 8.42
CA SER A 192 5.99 -19.58 9.46
C SER A 192 5.22 -20.16 10.66
N ASP A 193 5.93 -20.60 11.70
CA ASP A 193 5.33 -21.19 12.91
C ASP A 193 4.34 -20.27 13.64
N GLN A 194 4.39 -18.97 13.37
CA GLN A 194 3.59 -17.94 14.03
C GLN A 194 2.75 -17.09 13.08
N LEU A 195 2.80 -17.35 11.77
CA LEU A 195 2.16 -16.49 10.78
C LEU A 195 1.48 -17.33 9.70
N SER A 196 0.20 -17.04 9.47
CA SER A 196 -0.58 -17.69 8.43
C SER A 196 -1.59 -16.74 7.80
N VAL A 197 -1.98 -17.04 6.56
CA VAL A 197 -2.91 -16.25 5.76
C VAL A 197 -3.97 -17.17 5.16
N THR A 198 -5.24 -16.81 5.29
CA THR A 198 -6.37 -17.59 4.75
C THR A 198 -7.22 -16.70 3.84
N PRO A 199 -7.46 -17.09 2.58
CA PRO A 199 -8.38 -16.35 1.69
C PRO A 199 -9.83 -16.64 2.08
N LEU A 200 -10.63 -15.60 2.13
CA LEU A 200 -12.08 -15.68 2.28
C LEU A 200 -12.70 -15.14 1.00
N LEU A 201 -13.53 -15.92 0.29
CA LEU A 201 -14.26 -15.40 -0.87
C LEU A 201 -15.14 -14.22 -0.45
N VAL A 202 -15.11 -13.14 -1.23
CA VAL A 202 -15.83 -11.89 -1.00
C VAL A 202 -16.68 -11.59 -2.23
N PRO A 203 -17.97 -11.23 -2.08
CA PRO A 203 -18.80 -10.90 -3.21
C PRO A 203 -18.29 -9.62 -3.85
N HIS A 204 -17.83 -9.72 -5.08
CA HIS A 204 -17.46 -8.59 -5.89
C HIS A 204 -17.68 -8.92 -7.36
N ARG A 205 -17.65 -7.92 -8.24
CA ARG A 205 -17.70 -8.16 -9.68
C ARG A 205 -16.50 -8.99 -10.15
N ASP A 206 -16.72 -10.29 -10.22
CA ASP A 206 -15.76 -11.29 -10.67
C ASP A 206 -15.49 -11.18 -12.19
N GLU A 207 -14.79 -10.14 -12.62
CA GLU A 207 -14.39 -9.93 -14.02
C GLU A 207 -13.36 -11.02 -14.43
N PHE A 208 -12.08 -10.75 -14.20
CA PHE A 208 -10.99 -11.63 -14.63
C PHE A 208 -10.51 -12.61 -13.56
N SER A 209 -10.94 -12.45 -12.30
CA SER A 209 -10.62 -13.33 -11.19
C SER A 209 -11.77 -13.46 -10.20
N GLU A 210 -11.63 -14.37 -9.24
CA GLU A 210 -12.33 -14.28 -7.96
C GLU A 210 -11.88 -13.02 -7.20
N THR A 211 -12.70 -12.58 -6.24
CA THR A 211 -12.28 -11.62 -5.21
C THR A 211 -12.24 -12.29 -3.84
N VAL A 212 -11.16 -12.02 -3.10
CA VAL A 212 -11.00 -12.50 -1.73
C VAL A 212 -10.68 -11.36 -0.77
N GLY A 213 -11.06 -11.55 0.48
CA GLY A 213 -10.42 -10.92 1.63
C GLY A 213 -9.39 -11.87 2.25
N TRP A 214 -8.54 -11.33 3.11
CA TRP A 214 -7.50 -12.09 3.78
C TRP A 214 -7.69 -12.09 5.29
N LEU A 215 -7.73 -13.28 5.89
CA LEU A 215 -7.57 -13.46 7.33
C LEU A 215 -6.09 -13.72 7.62
N ILE A 216 -5.44 -12.78 8.31
CA ILE A 216 -4.01 -12.75 8.60
C ILE A 216 -3.83 -13.00 10.08
N LYS A 217 -3.33 -14.19 10.44
CA LYS A 217 -3.14 -14.59 11.83
C LYS A 217 -1.67 -14.55 12.18
N GLY A 218 -1.29 -13.66 13.10
CA GLY A 218 0.04 -13.60 13.67
C GLY A 218 0.15 -14.26 15.05
N PRO A 219 1.26 -14.00 15.77
CA PRO A 219 1.53 -14.63 17.06
C PRO A 219 0.53 -14.27 18.17
N ASN A 220 -0.01 -13.05 18.17
CA ASN A 220 -0.84 -12.53 19.26
C ASN A 220 -2.20 -11.99 18.80
N LYS A 221 -2.29 -11.53 17.55
CA LYS A 221 -3.46 -10.86 16.99
C LYS A 221 -3.76 -11.31 15.57
N THR A 222 -5.02 -11.13 15.18
CA THR A 222 -5.54 -11.48 13.87
C THR A 222 -6.10 -10.25 13.18
N ALA A 223 -5.84 -10.12 11.88
CA ALA A 223 -6.39 -9.07 11.04
C ALA A 223 -7.26 -9.65 9.93
N LEU A 224 -8.40 -9.01 9.67
CA LEU A 224 -9.19 -9.17 8.46
C LEU A 224 -8.84 -8.03 7.50
N PHE A 225 -8.56 -8.34 6.23
CA PHE A 225 -8.33 -7.35 5.18
C PHE A 225 -9.29 -7.61 4.01
N VAL A 226 -10.28 -6.73 3.85
CA VAL A 226 -11.31 -6.77 2.81
C VAL A 226 -11.37 -5.36 2.19
N PRO A 227 -10.42 -5.02 1.30
CA PRO A 227 -10.33 -3.68 0.74
C PRO A 227 -11.45 -3.37 -0.26
N ASP A 228 -12.03 -4.38 -0.90
CA ASP A 228 -13.04 -4.23 -1.95
C ASP A 228 -14.13 -5.30 -1.79
N ILE A 229 -15.40 -4.88 -1.78
CA ILE A 229 -16.58 -5.74 -1.66
C ILE A 229 -17.81 -5.04 -2.24
N ASP A 230 -18.71 -5.76 -2.92
CA ASP A 230 -19.94 -5.18 -3.46
C ASP A 230 -20.89 -4.68 -2.36
N LYS A 231 -21.38 -5.60 -1.51
CA LYS A 231 -22.31 -5.31 -0.40
C LYS A 231 -22.26 -6.39 0.68
N TRP A 232 -22.38 -5.99 1.95
CA TRP A 232 -22.39 -6.92 3.08
C TRP A 232 -23.48 -8.00 3.02
N PRO A 233 -24.75 -7.71 2.66
CA PRO A 233 -25.79 -8.75 2.62
C PRO A 233 -25.61 -9.79 1.52
N LEU A 234 -24.74 -9.53 0.52
CA LEU A 234 -24.39 -10.51 -0.51
C LEU A 234 -23.29 -11.47 -0.04
N TRP A 235 -22.63 -11.15 1.07
CA TRP A 235 -21.56 -11.99 1.58
C TRP A 235 -22.17 -13.15 2.37
N GLU A 236 -21.76 -14.37 2.05
CA GLU A 236 -22.20 -15.57 2.78
C GLU A 236 -21.70 -15.60 4.23
N ARG A 237 -20.84 -14.65 4.63
CA ARG A 237 -20.32 -14.48 5.97
C ARG A 237 -20.90 -13.26 6.65
N SER A 238 -21.16 -13.40 7.94
CA SER A 238 -21.54 -12.29 8.81
C SER A 238 -20.30 -11.47 9.16
N LEU A 239 -20.27 -10.20 8.75
CA LEU A 239 -19.22 -9.26 9.19
C LEU A 239 -19.21 -9.16 10.73
N VAL A 240 -20.38 -9.21 11.37
CA VAL A 240 -20.51 -9.15 12.84
C VAL A 240 -19.80 -10.32 13.51
N ASP A 241 -19.92 -11.53 12.95
CA ASP A 241 -19.29 -12.72 13.52
C ASP A 241 -17.77 -12.70 13.26
N LEU A 242 -17.35 -12.30 12.06
CA LEU A 242 -15.93 -12.14 11.73
C LEU A 242 -15.23 -11.14 12.64
N LEU A 243 -15.89 -10.04 13.04
CA LEU A 243 -15.31 -9.07 13.97
C LEU A 243 -15.01 -9.67 15.35
N GLN A 244 -15.74 -10.69 15.78
CA GLN A 244 -15.48 -11.38 17.05
C GLN A 244 -14.21 -12.23 16.99
N GLU A 245 -13.78 -12.63 15.79
CA GLU A 245 -12.64 -13.51 15.55
C GLU A 245 -11.33 -12.75 15.31
N VAL A 246 -11.39 -11.43 15.13
CA VAL A 246 -10.22 -10.60 14.78
C VAL A 246 -10.00 -9.46 15.76
N ASP A 247 -8.78 -8.93 15.75
CA ASP A 247 -8.37 -7.74 16.50
C ASP A 247 -8.39 -6.48 15.62
N TYR A 248 -8.19 -6.67 14.31
CA TYR A 248 -8.21 -5.61 13.31
C TYR A 248 -9.05 -6.02 12.12
N ALA A 249 -9.85 -5.10 11.57
CA ALA A 249 -10.61 -5.30 10.36
C ALA A 249 -10.44 -4.09 9.43
N PHE A 250 -9.64 -4.27 8.39
CA PHE A 250 -9.41 -3.29 7.35
C PHE A 250 -10.49 -3.46 6.28
N LEU A 251 -11.48 -2.56 6.25
CA LEU A 251 -12.69 -2.72 5.45
C LEU A 251 -12.80 -1.65 4.36
N ASP A 252 -13.40 -2.05 3.23
CA ASP A 252 -13.77 -1.17 2.13
C ASP A 252 -14.49 0.09 2.65
N ALA A 253 -13.96 1.23 2.21
CA ALA A 253 -14.42 2.55 2.53
C ALA A 253 -14.36 3.44 1.28
N THR A 254 -14.54 2.86 0.11
CA THR A 254 -14.45 3.55 -1.19
C THR A 254 -15.26 4.84 -1.15
N PHE A 255 -16.50 4.75 -0.67
CA PHE A 255 -17.38 5.90 -0.55
C PHE A 255 -17.85 6.11 0.89
N PHE A 256 -17.94 7.36 1.33
CA PHE A 256 -18.61 7.70 2.58
C PHE A 256 -20.14 7.64 2.45
N SER A 257 -20.67 8.09 1.31
CA SER A 257 -22.11 8.13 1.01
C SER A 257 -22.37 8.51 -0.46
N GLY A 258 -23.61 8.35 -0.95
CA GLY A 258 -23.97 8.75 -2.33
C GLY A 258 -23.81 10.24 -2.64
N ALA A 259 -23.69 11.11 -1.63
CA ALA A 259 -23.50 12.55 -1.82
C ALA A 259 -22.24 12.90 -2.61
N GLU A 260 -21.20 12.06 -2.57
CA GLU A 260 -19.97 12.28 -3.33
C GLU A 260 -20.06 11.85 -4.80
N LEU A 261 -21.10 11.08 -5.13
CA LEU A 261 -21.40 10.55 -6.47
C LEU A 261 -22.59 11.29 -7.10
N ASP A 262 -22.66 12.61 -6.90
CA ASP A 262 -23.76 13.45 -7.38
C ASP A 262 -25.15 12.94 -6.94
N ASN A 263 -25.22 12.42 -5.70
CA ASN A 263 -26.40 11.80 -5.07
C ASN A 263 -26.90 10.54 -5.76
N ARG A 264 -26.00 9.76 -6.38
CA ARG A 264 -26.33 8.43 -6.91
C ARG A 264 -26.90 7.52 -5.80
N PRO A 265 -27.94 6.72 -6.09
CA PRO A 265 -28.42 5.70 -5.16
C PRO A 265 -27.33 4.67 -4.81
N MET A 266 -27.04 4.50 -3.51
CA MET A 266 -25.94 3.65 -3.06
C MET A 266 -26.22 2.15 -3.20
N ASP A 267 -27.48 1.74 -3.29
CA ASP A 267 -27.89 0.37 -3.63
C ASP A 267 -27.39 -0.08 -5.01
N GLN A 268 -27.10 0.87 -5.91
CA GLN A 268 -26.61 0.64 -7.27
C GLN A 268 -25.09 0.84 -7.41
N VAL A 269 -24.39 1.10 -6.30
CA VAL A 269 -22.94 1.27 -6.27
C VAL A 269 -22.36 0.02 -5.61
N PRO A 270 -21.50 -0.75 -6.30
CA PRO A 270 -20.95 -2.02 -5.80
C PRO A 270 -19.82 -1.79 -4.78
N HIS A 271 -20.13 -1.00 -3.74
CA HIS A 271 -19.33 -0.82 -2.52
C HIS A 271 -20.30 -0.46 -1.37
N PRO A 272 -20.20 -1.07 -0.18
CA PRO A 272 -20.89 -0.55 0.99
C PRO A 272 -20.23 0.78 1.37
N SER A 273 -21.04 1.81 1.53
CA SER A 273 -20.57 3.08 2.04
C SER A 273 -20.13 2.95 3.51
N ILE A 274 -19.24 3.84 3.94
CA ILE A 274 -18.87 3.98 5.36
C ILE A 274 -20.13 4.13 6.22
N SER A 275 -21.11 4.92 5.76
CA SER A 275 -22.37 5.11 6.47
C SER A 275 -23.17 3.82 6.64
N GLU A 276 -23.31 3.01 5.58
CA GLU A 276 -23.98 1.69 5.63
C GLU A 276 -23.24 0.72 6.58
N THR A 277 -21.91 0.70 6.54
CA THR A 277 -21.10 -0.15 7.45
C THR A 277 -21.24 0.27 8.91
N MET A 278 -21.24 1.58 9.19
CA MET A 278 -21.45 2.07 10.56
C MET A 278 -22.86 1.75 11.08
N GLU A 279 -23.87 1.82 10.23
CA GLU A 279 -25.25 1.47 10.57
C GLU A 279 -25.38 -0.03 10.88
N LEU A 280 -24.84 -0.89 10.01
CA LEU A 280 -24.80 -2.34 10.19
C LEU A 280 -24.19 -2.73 11.55
N LEU A 281 -23.13 -2.02 11.96
CA LEU A 281 -22.37 -2.33 13.17
C LEU A 281 -22.77 -1.48 14.38
N SER A 282 -23.82 -0.66 14.26
CA SER A 282 -24.21 0.33 15.28
C SER A 282 -24.60 -0.29 16.63
N ALA A 283 -25.17 -1.50 16.59
CA ALA A 283 -25.57 -2.25 17.78
C ALA A 283 -24.39 -2.88 18.54
N LEU A 284 -23.20 -2.93 17.93
CA LEU A 284 -22.03 -3.53 18.56
C LEU A 284 -21.44 -2.63 19.65
N PRO A 285 -20.87 -3.22 20.72
CA PRO A 285 -20.16 -2.44 21.73
C PRO A 285 -18.99 -1.69 21.09
N LYS A 286 -18.61 -0.57 21.69
CA LYS A 286 -17.54 0.29 21.16
C LYS A 286 -16.23 -0.48 20.94
N SER A 287 -15.90 -1.45 21.79
CA SER A 287 -14.71 -2.29 21.65
C SER A 287 -14.66 -3.07 20.35
N GLU A 288 -15.81 -3.54 19.84
CA GLU A 288 -15.90 -4.26 18.57
C GLU A 288 -15.85 -3.30 17.38
N ARG A 289 -16.55 -2.17 17.47
CA ARG A 289 -16.48 -1.11 16.44
C ARG A 289 -15.06 -0.56 16.26
N GLN A 290 -14.30 -0.48 17.36
CA GLN A 290 -12.91 -0.01 17.34
C GLN A 290 -11.94 -0.97 16.63
N LYS A 291 -12.34 -2.21 16.35
CA LYS A 291 -11.54 -3.12 15.51
C LYS A 291 -11.56 -2.71 14.04
N VAL A 292 -12.56 -1.92 13.61
CA VAL A 292 -12.74 -1.54 12.22
C VAL A 292 -11.86 -0.33 11.86
N HIS A 293 -11.07 -0.52 10.81
CA HIS A 293 -10.17 0.43 10.19
C HIS A 293 -10.57 0.60 8.72
N PHE A 294 -11.26 1.69 8.39
CA PHE A 294 -11.67 1.97 7.02
C PHE A 294 -10.45 2.21 6.13
N ILE A 295 -10.45 1.68 4.91
CA ILE A 295 -9.36 1.78 3.93
C ILE A 295 -9.93 1.75 2.50
N HIS A 296 -9.10 1.87 1.45
CA HIS A 296 -9.51 1.83 0.05
C HIS A 296 -10.40 3.02 -0.35
N TYR A 297 -10.04 4.23 0.05
CA TYR A 297 -10.86 5.42 -0.18
C TYR A 297 -10.86 5.87 -1.65
N ASN A 298 -12.01 6.31 -2.16
CA ASN A 298 -12.07 7.09 -3.38
C ASN A 298 -11.51 8.50 -3.14
N HIS A 299 -10.90 9.09 -4.16
CA HIS A 299 -10.38 10.45 -4.12
C HIS A 299 -11.46 11.52 -3.82
N THR A 300 -12.75 11.19 -3.95
CA THR A 300 -13.87 12.05 -3.57
C THR A 300 -14.25 11.96 -2.09
N ASN A 301 -13.75 10.95 -1.38
CA ASN A 301 -14.24 10.62 -0.06
C ASN A 301 -13.94 11.74 0.94
N PRO A 302 -14.96 12.35 1.57
CA PRO A 302 -14.77 13.49 2.47
C PRO A 302 -13.92 13.14 3.70
N VAL A 303 -13.81 11.86 4.07
CA VAL A 303 -12.99 11.44 5.22
C VAL A 303 -11.48 11.63 4.98
N LEU A 304 -11.07 11.86 3.74
CA LEU A 304 -9.68 12.22 3.41
C LEU A 304 -9.27 13.56 4.01
N ASP A 305 -10.23 14.47 4.22
CA ASP A 305 -10.03 15.61 5.10
C ASP A 305 -10.36 15.20 6.54
N GLY A 306 -9.31 15.05 7.36
CA GLY A 306 -9.44 14.67 8.76
C GLY A 306 -10.20 15.69 9.63
N ASN A 307 -10.40 16.92 9.14
CA ASN A 307 -11.21 17.94 9.82
C ASN A 307 -12.67 17.96 9.34
N SER A 308 -13.03 17.12 8.37
CA SER A 308 -14.39 17.07 7.84
C SER A 308 -15.37 16.53 8.89
N HIS A 309 -16.63 16.97 8.79
CA HIS A 309 -17.71 16.41 9.60
C HIS A 309 -17.87 14.89 9.38
N ALA A 310 -17.61 14.41 8.15
CA ALA A 310 -17.63 12.98 7.83
C ALA A 310 -16.58 12.21 8.65
N ALA A 311 -15.34 12.70 8.69
CA ALA A 311 -14.28 12.08 9.48
C ALA A 311 -14.60 12.08 10.98
N GLN A 312 -15.07 13.21 11.51
CA GLN A 312 -15.47 13.30 12.93
C GLN A 312 -16.58 12.31 13.28
N LYS A 313 -17.60 12.18 12.44
CA LYS A 313 -18.71 11.24 12.63
C LYS A 313 -18.21 9.79 12.74
N VAL A 314 -17.25 9.39 11.91
CA VAL A 314 -16.64 8.03 11.95
C VAL A 314 -15.93 7.80 13.28
N LEU A 315 -15.10 8.75 13.71
CA LEU A 315 -14.33 8.65 14.95
C LEU A 315 -15.22 8.66 16.20
N GLU A 316 -16.24 9.52 16.24
CA GLU A 316 -17.22 9.59 17.32
C GLU A 316 -18.06 8.30 17.42
N ALA A 317 -18.37 7.69 16.27
CA ALA A 317 -19.02 6.40 16.20
C ALA A 317 -18.09 5.23 16.58
N GLY A 318 -16.85 5.48 16.98
CA GLY A 318 -15.93 4.47 17.51
C GLY A 318 -15.26 3.61 16.46
N PHE A 319 -15.18 4.08 15.22
CA PHE A 319 -14.45 3.45 14.11
C PHE A 319 -13.14 4.20 13.86
N HIS A 320 -12.23 3.60 13.09
CA HIS A 320 -10.97 4.22 12.70
C HIS A 320 -10.91 4.50 11.20
N LEU A 321 -10.18 5.56 10.85
CA LEU A 321 -9.79 5.87 9.47
C LEU A 321 -8.30 5.51 9.31
N THR A 322 -8.00 4.57 8.43
CA THR A 322 -6.61 4.16 8.18
C THR A 322 -5.82 5.29 7.53
N GLN A 323 -4.58 5.47 7.98
CA GLN A 323 -3.62 6.44 7.42
C GLN A 323 -2.33 5.74 7.02
N LEU A 324 -1.61 6.33 6.06
CA LEU A 324 -0.29 5.85 5.66
C LEU A 324 0.65 5.71 6.85
N HIS A 325 1.49 4.68 6.81
CA HIS A 325 2.56 4.41 7.76
C HIS A 325 2.11 4.03 9.18
N GLN A 326 0.81 3.83 9.39
CA GLN A 326 0.31 3.20 10.62
C GLN A 326 0.82 1.76 10.73
N ARG A 327 0.98 1.30 11.97
CA ARG A 327 1.56 0.00 12.33
C ARG A 327 0.62 -0.78 13.22
N PHE A 328 0.52 -2.07 12.97
CA PHE A 328 -0.39 -2.97 13.67
C PHE A 328 0.37 -4.24 14.05
N PRO A 329 0.86 -4.35 15.30
CA PRO A 329 1.47 -5.58 15.80
C PRO A 329 0.48 -6.75 15.71
N LEU A 330 0.97 -7.90 15.23
CA LEU A 330 0.22 -9.14 15.08
C LEU A 330 0.57 -10.18 16.16
#